data_AF-A0ABD3DZ38-F1
#
_entry.id   AF-A0ABD3DZ38-F1
#
_cell.length_a   1.000
_cell.length_b   1.000
_cell.length_c   1.000
_cell.angle_alpha   90.00
_cell.angle_beta   90.00
_cell.angle_gamma   90.00
#
_symmetry.space_group_name_H-M   'P 1'
#
loop_
_entity.id
_entity.type
_entity.pdbx_description
1 polymer ?
#
loop_
_entity_poly.entity_id
_entity_poly.type
_entity_poly.pdbx_seq_one_letter_code
_entity_poly.pdbx_strand_id
1 'polypeptide(L)'
;MVVCAELERESSEQITHTSILNDVSSDTEDGDFVLENDIFNDRQSFLKFYQGNHYQFDSLGLAKHSSMMILHQLKNCLQHFPSGMMM
;
A
#
# COMPACT_ATOMS: atom_id res chain seq x y z
N MET A 1 8.02 16.61 -40.56
CA MET A 1 6.64 16.66 -40.04
C MET A 1 6.24 15.26 -39.53
N VAL A 2 6.92 14.77 -38.50
CA VAL A 2 6.69 13.45 -37.87
C VAL A 2 6.55 13.65 -36.35
N VAL A 3 5.82 14.68 -35.95
CA VAL A 3 5.63 15.03 -34.52
C VAL A 3 4.14 15.02 -34.12
N CYS A 4 3.22 14.84 -35.06
CA CYS A 4 1.78 14.98 -34.77
C CYS A 4 1.04 13.65 -34.50
N ALA A 5 1.73 12.52 -34.33
CA ALA A 5 1.07 11.22 -34.12
C ALA A 5 1.24 10.63 -32.70
N GLU A 6 1.98 11.30 -31.81
CA GLU A 6 2.25 10.81 -30.45
C GLU A 6 1.43 11.53 -29.36
N LEU A 7 0.63 12.55 -29.72
CA LEU A 7 -0.11 13.38 -28.75
C LEU A 7 -1.61 13.04 -28.63
N GLU A 8 -2.13 12.11 -29.43
CA GLU A 8 -3.56 11.73 -29.41
C GLU A 8 -3.79 10.33 -28.82
N ARG A 9 -2.74 9.56 -28.50
CA ARG A 9 -2.87 8.21 -27.91
C ARG A 9 -2.90 8.17 -26.38
N GLU A 10 -2.63 9.27 -25.69
CA GLU A 10 -2.66 9.30 -24.21
C GLU A 10 -4.02 9.70 -23.62
N SER A 11 -4.96 10.22 -24.42
CA SER A 11 -6.21 10.78 -23.88
C SER A 11 -7.35 9.75 -23.69
N SER A 12 -7.29 8.57 -24.31
CA SER A 12 -8.42 7.63 -24.32
C SER A 12 -8.37 6.53 -23.26
N GLU A 13 -7.22 6.27 -22.63
CA GLU A 13 -7.14 5.25 -21.57
C GLU A 13 -7.54 5.79 -20.19
N GLN A 14 -7.44 7.11 -19.97
CA GLN A 14 -7.75 7.72 -18.67
C GLN A 14 -9.26 7.86 -18.37
N ILE A 15 -10.11 7.76 -19.40
CA ILE A 15 -11.57 7.99 -19.28
C ILE A 15 -12.33 6.71 -18.88
N THR A 16 -11.72 5.53 -18.96
CA THR A 16 -12.43 4.25 -18.80
C THR A 16 -12.53 3.74 -17.36
N HIS A 17 -11.75 4.30 -16.42
CA HIS A 17 -11.75 3.82 -15.03
C HIS A 17 -12.81 4.48 -14.14
N THR A 18 -13.19 5.72 -14.45
CA THR A 18 -14.08 6.53 -13.59
C THR A 18 -15.57 6.21 -13.79
N SER A 19 -15.97 5.72 -14.96
CA SER A 19 -17.39 5.50 -15.29
C SER A 19 -17.97 4.19 -14.73
N ILE A 20 -17.14 3.23 -14.33
CA ILE A 20 -17.57 1.91 -13.81
C ILE A 20 -17.92 1.95 -12.30
N LEU A 21 -17.45 2.97 -11.56
CA LEU A 21 -17.61 3.02 -10.10
C LEU A 21 -18.99 3.51 -9.61
N ASN A 22 -19.88 3.96 -10.51
CA ASN A 22 -21.18 4.49 -10.11
C ASN A 22 -22.26 3.40 -9.85
N ASP A 23 -21.94 2.13 -10.10
CA ASP A 23 -22.82 0.96 -9.81
C ASP A 23 -22.14 -0.02 -8.83
N VAL A 24 -21.23 0.50 -7.99
CA VAL A 24 -20.74 -0.26 -6.84
C VAL A 24 -21.89 -0.34 -5.83
N SER A 25 -22.33 -1.57 -5.57
CA SER A 25 -23.30 -1.89 -4.52
C SER A 25 -22.90 -1.20 -3.22
N SER A 26 -23.84 -0.51 -2.55
CA SER A 26 -23.63 0.08 -1.21
C SER A 26 -23.22 -0.96 -0.16
N ASP A 27 -23.32 -2.24 -0.48
CA ASP A 27 -22.92 -3.37 0.37
C ASP A 27 -21.39 -3.63 0.36
N THR A 28 -20.61 -2.83 -0.38
CA THR A 28 -19.14 -2.89 -0.38
C THR A 28 -18.47 -1.63 0.18
N GLU A 29 -19.20 -0.80 0.95
CA GLU A 29 -18.58 0.29 1.72
C GLU A 29 -17.59 -0.30 2.73
N ASP A 30 -16.30 0.01 2.57
CA ASP A 30 -15.25 -0.35 3.51
C ASP A 30 -15.16 0.72 4.60
N GLY A 31 -15.47 0.35 5.84
CA GLY A 31 -15.41 1.22 7.01
C GLY A 31 -14.05 1.20 7.72
N ASP A 32 -13.10 0.39 7.23
CA ASP A 32 -11.77 0.31 7.81
C ASP A 32 -10.92 1.54 7.40
N PHE A 33 -9.95 1.87 8.25
CA PHE A 33 -9.03 2.96 7.94
C PHE A 33 -7.97 2.49 6.94
N VAL A 34 -7.68 3.35 5.96
CA VAL A 34 -6.55 3.11 5.05
C VAL A 34 -5.25 3.39 5.81
N LEU A 35 -4.43 2.35 5.98
CA LEU A 35 -3.11 2.47 6.57
C LEU A 35 -2.09 2.92 5.52
N GLU A 36 -1.84 4.23 5.44
CA GLU A 36 -0.77 4.77 4.60
C GLU A 36 0.60 4.46 5.20
N ASN A 37 1.38 3.63 4.51
CA ASN A 37 2.75 3.32 4.93
C ASN A 37 3.63 2.81 3.78
N ASP A 38 4.77 3.47 3.57
CA ASP A 38 5.72 3.16 2.48
C ASP A 38 6.31 1.75 2.54
N ILE A 39 6.38 1.14 3.73
CA ILE A 39 6.99 -0.19 3.92
C ILE A 39 5.99 -1.32 3.61
N PHE A 40 4.69 -1.11 3.87
CA PHE A 40 3.65 -2.15 3.78
C PHE A 40 2.72 -1.97 2.56
N ASN A 41 2.94 -0.91 1.77
CA ASN A 41 2.12 -0.62 0.60
C ASN A 41 2.29 -1.65 -0.53
N ASP A 42 3.51 -2.14 -0.75
CA ASP A 42 3.79 -3.13 -1.79
C ASP A 42 4.82 -4.17 -1.36
N ARG A 43 4.76 -5.33 -2.03
CA ARG A 43 5.63 -6.48 -1.72
C ARG A 43 7.12 -6.15 -1.88
N GLN A 44 7.50 -5.32 -2.85
CA GLN A 44 8.91 -5.01 -3.12
C GLN A 44 9.48 -4.09 -2.05
N SER A 45 8.73 -3.06 -1.63
CA SER A 45 9.13 -2.18 -0.53
C SER A 45 9.26 -2.94 0.78
N PHE A 46 8.32 -3.85 1.05
CA PHE A 46 8.41 -4.74 2.20
C PHE A 46 9.67 -5.61 2.16
N LEU A 47 9.97 -6.26 1.02
CA LEU A 47 11.16 -7.11 0.88
C LEU A 47 12.47 -6.32 0.96
N LYS A 48 12.53 -5.12 0.38
CA LYS A 48 13.71 -4.23 0.46
C LYS A 48 13.99 -3.83 1.90
N PHE A 49 12.97 -3.45 2.65
CA PHE A 49 13.08 -3.14 4.08
C PHE A 49 13.61 -4.35 4.86
N TYR A 50 13.10 -5.54 4.55
CA TYR A 50 13.50 -6.79 5.17
C TYR A 50 14.97 -7.15 4.93
N GLN A 51 15.41 -7.05 3.67
CA GLN A 51 16.78 -7.34 3.26
C GLN A 51 17.76 -6.32 3.84
N GLY A 52 17.38 -5.04 3.86
CA GLY A 52 18.19 -3.97 4.45
C GLY A 52 18.37 -4.08 5.97
N ASN A 53 17.40 -4.67 6.68
CA ASN A 53 17.45 -4.87 8.13
C ASN A 53 17.86 -6.30 8.54
N HIS A 54 18.33 -7.13 7.60
CA HIS A 54 18.80 -8.49 7.84
C HIS A 54 17.81 -9.40 8.59
N TYR A 55 16.51 -9.19 8.36
CA TYR A 55 15.50 -10.04 8.96
C TYR A 55 15.48 -11.40 8.27
N GLN A 56 15.44 -12.47 9.06
CA GLN A 56 15.58 -13.85 8.61
C GLN A 56 14.46 -14.71 9.19
N PHE A 57 13.92 -15.61 8.37
CA PHE A 57 12.88 -16.57 8.77
C PHE A 57 13.37 -18.03 8.72
N ASP A 58 14.67 -18.24 8.52
CA ASP A 58 15.27 -19.57 8.32
C ASP A 58 15.32 -20.43 9.59
N SER A 59 15.21 -19.80 10.77
CA SER A 59 15.12 -20.49 12.05
C SER A 59 14.02 -19.91 12.92
N LEU A 60 13.46 -20.71 13.82
CA LEU A 60 12.39 -20.28 14.73
C LEU A 60 12.78 -19.05 15.56
N GLY A 61 14.04 -18.96 16.00
CA GLY A 61 14.53 -17.83 16.81
C GLY A 61 14.56 -16.52 16.01
N LEU A 62 15.09 -16.59 14.79
CA LEU A 62 15.15 -15.44 13.88
C LEU A 62 13.76 -15.02 13.42
N ALA A 63 12.90 -15.99 13.07
CA ALA A 63 11.52 -15.75 12.72
C ALA A 63 10.77 -15.00 13.83
N LYS A 64 10.92 -15.43 15.09
CA LYS A 64 10.32 -14.74 16.26
C LYS A 64 10.81 -13.30 16.38
N HIS A 65 12.12 -13.07 16.22
CA HIS A 65 12.69 -11.73 16.30
C HIS A 65 12.18 -10.83 15.17
N SER A 66 12.24 -11.32 13.92
CA SER A 66 11.76 -10.61 12.74
C SER A 66 10.27 -10.31 12.82
N SER A 67 9.44 -11.25 13.30
CA SER A 67 8.02 -11.02 13.57
C SER A 67 7.80 -9.93 14.63
N MET A 68 8.59 -9.92 15.71
CA MET A 68 8.50 -8.86 16.73
C MET A 68 8.83 -7.49 16.14
N MET A 69 9.84 -7.40 15.27
CA MET A 69 10.22 -6.14 14.63
C MET A 69 9.17 -5.63 13.65
N ILE A 70 8.51 -6.50 12.86
CA ILE A 70 7.34 -6.10 12.06
C ILE A 70 6.26 -5.51 12.95
N LEU A 71 5.89 -6.21 14.02
CA LEU A 71 4.82 -5.77 14.92
C LEU A 71 5.14 -4.42 15.55
N HIS A 72 6.39 -4.20 15.93
CA HIS A 72 6.85 -2.92 16.43
C HIS A 72 6.70 -1.81 15.37
N GLN A 73 7.11 -2.08 14.13
CA GLN A 73 6.98 -1.11 13.05
C GLN A 73 5.51 -0.78 12.75
N LEU A 74 4.63 -1.80 12.69
CA LEU A 74 3.19 -1.62 12.52
C LEU A 74 2.60 -0.75 13.63
N LYS A 75 2.98 -0.99 14.89
CA LYS A 75 2.55 -0.16 16.01
C LYS A 75 2.99 1.29 15.83
N ASN A 76 4.21 1.54 15.39
CA ASN A 76 4.70 2.91 15.16
C ASN A 76 3.92 3.59 14.01
N CYS A 77 3.61 2.88 12.93
CA CYS A 77 2.75 3.38 11.85
C CYS A 77 1.35 3.72 12.39
N LEU A 78 0.76 2.85 13.21
CA LEU A 78 -0.56 3.05 13.82
C LEU A 78 -0.58 4.16 14.89
N GLN A 79 0.55 4.45 15.54
CA GLN A 79 0.65 5.50 16.55
C GLN A 79 0.83 6.91 15.98
N HIS A 80 1.25 7.05 14.71
CA HIS A 80 1.36 8.35 14.05
C HIS A 80 0.01 8.87 13.53
N PHE A 81 -1.05 8.09 13.65
CA PHE A 81 -2.41 8.58 13.41
C PHE A 81 -2.81 9.53 14.54
N PRO A 82 -3.22 10.78 14.23
CA PRO A 82 -3.76 11.66 15.25
C PRO A 82 -4.99 10.98 15.86
N SER A 83 -4.99 10.80 17.18
CA SER A 83 -6.05 10.15 17.97
C SER A 83 -7.44 10.82 17.87
N GLY A 84 -7.64 11.76 16.96
CA GLY A 84 -8.88 12.51 16.75
C GLY A 84 -9.73 12.08 15.55
N MET A 85 -9.37 10.98 14.85
CA MET A 85 -10.10 10.49 13.67
C MET A 85 -10.88 9.19 13.92
N MET A 86 -11.04 8.76 15.18
CA MET A 86 -11.94 7.67 15.60
C MET A 86 -13.27 8.24 16.13
N MET A 87 -14.05 8.88 15.26
CA MET A 87 -15.46 9.24 15.52
C MET A 87 -16.30 8.91 14.30
#